data_AF-A0A4R3KNU0-F1
#
_entry.id   AF-A0A4R3KNU0-F1
#
_cell.length_a   1.000
_cell.length_b   1.000
_cell.length_c   1.000
_cell.angle_alpha   90.00
_cell.angle_beta   90.00
_cell.angle_gamma   90.00
#
_symmetry.space_group_name_H-M   'P 1'
#
loop_
_entity.id
_entity.type
_entity.pdbx_description
1 polymer ?
#
loop_
_entity_poly.entity_id
_entity_poly.type
_entity_poly.pdbx_seq_one_letter_code
_entity_poly.pdbx_strand_id
1 'polypeptide(L)'
;MHFKKIFGILRCCQVSARHQTIEFIIIMKKCFLIACCLGSAMFLYSCGGGGTKESTSETEDTTATNEVNEIGATGDAVDISKPSDSKGVGPVKDYEVKPFNADLAAKGEMLFTSKCAVCHRLDTKLIGPPLQGVTERRTPEWIMNMALNPMEMQKSDPVAKALLDEYKTPMTDLGLTQEEAEAIYEYFRQVDGAK
;
A
#
# COMPACT_ATOMS: atom_id res chain seq x y z
N MET A 1 -44.67 -40.74 -8.69
CA MET A 1 -43.45 -41.41 -8.18
C MET A 1 -42.26 -41.24 -9.15
N HIS A 2 -41.75 -40.01 -9.41
CA HIS A 2 -40.68 -39.84 -10.42
C HIS A 2 -39.59 -38.78 -10.12
N PHE A 3 -39.39 -38.36 -8.87
CA PHE A 3 -38.42 -37.29 -8.54
C PHE A 3 -37.12 -37.74 -7.84
N LYS A 4 -36.88 -39.05 -7.66
CA LYS A 4 -35.76 -39.55 -6.82
C LYS A 4 -34.49 -40.03 -7.57
N LYS A 5 -34.40 -39.92 -8.90
CA LYS A 5 -33.27 -40.51 -9.67
C LYS A 5 -32.18 -39.54 -10.15
N ILE A 6 -32.26 -38.23 -9.89
CA ILE A 6 -31.30 -37.25 -10.45
C ILE A 6 -30.13 -36.91 -9.50
N PHE A 7 -30.24 -37.16 -8.20
CA PHE A 7 -29.20 -36.79 -7.22
C PHE A 7 -27.97 -37.73 -7.14
N GLY A 8 -27.96 -38.84 -7.88
CA GLY A 8 -26.90 -39.86 -7.78
C GLY A 8 -25.61 -39.57 -8.58
N ILE A 9 -25.67 -38.71 -9.60
CA ILE A 9 -24.57 -38.59 -10.58
C ILE A 9 -23.59 -37.45 -10.23
N LEU A 10 -24.03 -36.41 -9.51
CA LEU A 10 -23.15 -35.28 -9.15
C LEU A 10 -22.08 -35.61 -8.09
N ARG A 11 -22.24 -36.71 -7.34
CA ARG A 11 -21.37 -37.03 -6.20
C ARG A 11 -20.07 -37.75 -6.61
N CYS A 12 -19.96 -38.20 -7.86
CA CYS A 12 -18.76 -38.88 -8.36
C CYS A 12 -17.69 -37.91 -8.89
N CYS A 13 -18.09 -36.70 -9.33
CA CYS A 13 -17.16 -35.74 -9.95
C CYS A 13 -16.34 -34.94 -8.92
N GLN A 14 -16.85 -34.77 -7.69
CA GLN A 14 -16.21 -33.95 -6.64
C GLN A 14 -15.09 -34.68 -5.88
N VAL A 15 -15.00 -36.01 -5.95
CA VAL A 15 -13.97 -36.79 -5.23
C VAL A 15 -12.65 -36.86 -6.02
N SER A 16 -12.72 -36.88 -7.36
CA SER A 16 -11.51 -36.97 -8.21
C SER A 16 -10.63 -35.73 -8.15
N ALA A 17 -11.21 -34.53 -7.99
CA ALA A 17 -10.45 -33.27 -7.96
C ALA A 17 -9.69 -33.05 -6.63
N ARG A 18 -10.15 -33.63 -5.52
CA ARG A 18 -9.46 -33.51 -4.21
C ARG A 18 -8.25 -34.43 -4.08
N HIS A 19 -8.17 -35.52 -4.85
CA HIS A 19 -7.01 -36.41 -4.81
C HIS A 19 -5.81 -35.85 -5.59
N GLN A 20 -6.05 -35.14 -6.69
CA GLN A 20 -4.95 -34.52 -7.46
C GLN A 20 -4.25 -33.40 -6.69
N THR A 21 -4.96 -32.59 -5.91
CA THR A 21 -4.35 -31.46 -5.19
C THR A 21 -3.49 -31.88 -3.99
N ILE A 22 -3.80 -33.01 -3.35
CA ILE A 22 -3.05 -33.52 -2.18
C ILE A 22 -1.67 -34.04 -2.60
N GLU A 23 -1.57 -34.77 -3.71
CA GLU A 23 -0.30 -35.29 -4.24
C GLU A 23 0.65 -34.16 -4.64
N PHE A 24 0.15 -33.09 -5.28
CA PHE A 24 0.95 -31.91 -5.64
C PHE A 24 1.50 -31.16 -4.42
N ILE A 25 0.71 -31.00 -3.36
CA ILE A 25 1.14 -30.36 -2.11
C ILE A 25 2.23 -31.20 -1.41
N ILE A 26 2.13 -32.54 -1.44
CA ILE A 26 3.13 -33.44 -0.86
C ILE A 26 4.46 -33.38 -1.64
N ILE A 27 4.41 -33.29 -2.97
CA ILE A 27 5.59 -33.16 -3.83
C ILE A 27 6.29 -31.80 -3.60
N MET A 28 5.56 -30.68 -3.57
CA MET A 28 6.15 -29.35 -3.34
C MET A 28 6.81 -29.21 -1.97
N LYS A 29 6.21 -29.81 -0.93
CA LYS A 29 6.74 -29.77 0.45
C LYS A 29 8.00 -30.62 0.62
N LYS A 30 8.12 -31.73 -0.13
CA LYS A 30 9.35 -32.54 -0.21
C LYS A 30 10.45 -31.85 -1.01
N CYS A 31 10.12 -31.12 -2.07
CA CYS A 31 11.09 -30.31 -2.82
C CYS A 31 11.64 -29.12 -1.99
N PHE A 32 10.80 -28.49 -1.16
CA PHE A 32 11.23 -27.38 -0.29
C PHE A 32 12.16 -27.83 0.86
N LEU A 33 11.97 -29.05 1.37
CA LEU A 33 12.81 -29.60 2.45
C LEU A 33 14.18 -30.09 1.98
N ILE A 34 14.36 -30.41 0.69
CA ILE A 34 15.64 -30.88 0.15
C ILE A 34 16.59 -29.72 -0.23
N ALA A 35 16.06 -28.51 -0.45
CA ALA A 35 16.86 -27.34 -0.82
C ALA A 35 17.52 -26.59 0.36
N CYS A 36 17.29 -27.01 1.61
CA CYS A 36 17.70 -26.26 2.80
C CYS A 36 18.98 -26.78 3.49
N CYS A 37 19.67 -27.78 2.92
CA CYS A 37 20.79 -28.47 3.60
C CYS A 37 22.18 -28.30 2.94
N LEU A 38 22.37 -27.43 1.95
CA LEU A 38 23.69 -27.23 1.33
C LEU A 38 23.96 -25.74 1.13
N GLY A 39 24.72 -25.15 2.05
CA GLY A 39 25.19 -23.76 1.90
C GLY A 39 25.73 -23.12 3.17
N SER A 40 26.42 -23.89 4.01
CA SER A 40 27.13 -23.39 5.19
C SER A 40 28.55 -22.91 4.86
N ALA A 41 28.86 -21.71 5.39
CA ALA A 41 30.17 -21.22 5.86
C ALA A 41 31.14 -20.51 4.90
N MET A 42 31.83 -19.51 5.51
CA MET A 42 32.95 -18.65 5.08
C MET A 42 32.53 -17.43 4.24
N PHE A 43 32.86 -16.18 4.59
CA PHE A 43 34.12 -15.64 5.12
C PHE A 43 33.91 -14.49 6.12
N LEU A 44 34.70 -14.50 7.20
CA LEU A 44 35.06 -13.34 8.00
C LEU A 44 36.36 -12.74 7.43
N TYR A 45 36.35 -11.46 7.05
CA TYR A 45 37.46 -10.48 6.86
C TYR A 45 36.81 -9.32 6.06
N SER A 46 37.00 -8.02 6.27
CA SER A 46 38.12 -7.25 6.80
C SER A 46 37.66 -5.81 7.08
N CYS A 47 38.32 -5.18 8.04
CA CYS A 47 38.28 -3.77 8.41
C CYS A 47 38.92 -2.87 7.34
N GLY A 48 38.53 -1.59 7.27
CA GLY A 48 39.41 -0.51 6.78
C GLY A 48 38.72 0.70 6.15
N GLY A 49 38.79 1.87 6.81
CA GLY A 49 38.58 3.16 6.14
C GLY A 49 37.93 4.24 7.02
N GLY A 50 38.74 4.94 7.82
CA GLY A 50 38.31 6.13 8.57
C GLY A 50 38.25 7.38 7.69
N GLY A 51 37.37 8.32 8.08
CA GLY A 51 37.28 9.67 7.56
C GLY A 51 36.29 10.48 8.38
N THR A 52 36.76 11.52 9.06
CA THR A 52 36.01 12.34 10.01
C THR A 52 35.96 13.79 9.52
N LYS A 53 34.87 14.49 9.89
CA LYS A 53 34.65 15.95 9.91
C LYS A 53 34.26 16.63 8.58
N GLU A 54 33.46 17.69 8.53
CA GLU A 54 32.54 18.41 9.43
C GLU A 54 32.09 19.67 8.65
N SER A 55 30.78 19.94 8.66
CA SER A 55 30.09 21.24 8.72
C SER A 55 30.25 22.36 7.68
N THR A 56 29.11 23.08 7.58
CA THR A 56 28.92 24.54 7.36
C THR A 56 28.63 24.91 5.90
N SER A 57 27.37 25.11 5.51
CA SER A 57 26.51 26.30 5.75
C SER A 57 27.05 27.55 5.08
N GLU A 58 26.48 27.92 3.94
CA GLU A 58 26.31 29.31 3.58
C GLU A 58 24.86 29.54 3.15
N THR A 59 24.30 30.55 3.80
CA THR A 59 22.98 31.14 3.66
C THR A 59 23.12 32.33 2.74
N GLU A 60 22.25 32.45 1.74
CA GLU A 60 21.76 33.65 1.03
C GLU A 60 21.07 33.10 -0.25
N ASP A 61 19.90 33.53 -0.71
CA ASP A 61 19.26 34.83 -0.70
C ASP A 61 17.78 34.67 -1.15
N THR A 62 17.02 35.74 -0.93
CA THR A 62 15.83 36.21 -1.67
C THR A 62 14.44 35.63 -1.36
N THR A 63 13.75 36.34 -0.48
CA THR A 63 12.44 36.99 -0.71
C THR A 63 11.52 36.40 -1.80
N ALA A 64 10.43 35.77 -1.37
CA ALA A 64 9.12 35.95 -2.00
C ALA A 64 8.01 35.61 -1.00
N THR A 65 7.01 36.47 -0.97
CA THR A 65 5.83 36.48 -0.11
C THR A 65 5.07 35.16 -0.15
N ASN A 66 5.06 34.42 0.96
CA ASN A 66 4.08 33.36 1.18
C ASN A 66 2.73 34.01 1.49
N GLU A 67 1.85 33.99 0.49
CA GLU A 67 0.42 34.03 0.69
C GLU A 67 0.04 32.94 1.69
N VAL A 68 -0.40 33.39 2.86
CA VAL A 68 -1.01 32.56 3.87
C VAL A 68 -2.41 32.24 3.37
N ASN A 69 -2.64 30.99 2.94
CA ASN A 69 -4.00 30.43 2.95
C ASN A 69 -4.07 29.38 4.06
N GLU A 70 -4.20 29.91 5.27
CA GLU A 70 -5.22 29.55 6.28
C GLU A 70 -6.37 28.64 5.73
N ILE A 71 -6.91 27.62 6.40
CA ILE A 71 -6.86 27.14 7.79
C ILE A 71 -7.22 25.65 7.81
N GLY A 72 -6.57 24.92 8.71
CA GLY A 72 -7.11 23.70 9.30
C GLY A 72 -6.43 23.33 10.62
N ALA A 73 -5.88 24.33 11.35
CA ALA A 73 -5.35 24.14 12.69
C ALA A 73 -6.41 24.58 13.70
N THR A 74 -7.14 23.62 14.25
CA THR A 74 -7.71 23.71 15.59
C THR A 74 -7.20 22.53 16.38
N GLY A 75 -6.78 22.78 17.61
CA GLY A 75 -6.16 21.82 18.53
C GLY A 75 -7.12 20.74 19.06
N ASP A 76 -8.00 20.24 18.20
CA ASP A 76 -8.73 18.99 18.42
C ASP A 76 -7.93 17.84 17.81
N ALA A 77 -7.92 16.70 18.49
CA ALA A 77 -7.29 15.49 17.95
C ALA A 77 -7.90 15.17 16.57
N VAL A 78 -7.07 15.13 15.54
CA VAL A 78 -7.51 14.81 14.17
C VAL A 78 -8.12 13.42 14.16
N ASP A 79 -9.42 13.33 13.88
CA ASP A 79 -10.11 12.05 13.76
C ASP A 79 -9.76 11.40 12.41
N ILE A 80 -8.81 10.47 12.45
CA ILE A 80 -8.33 9.74 11.27
C ILE A 80 -9.43 8.92 10.57
N SER A 81 -10.58 8.67 11.21
CA SER A 81 -11.66 7.89 10.60
C SER A 81 -12.62 8.73 9.76
N LYS A 82 -12.67 10.06 9.99
CA LYS A 82 -13.60 10.95 9.29
C LYS A 82 -13.11 11.32 7.89
N PRO A 83 -14.03 11.58 6.94
CA PRO A 83 -13.70 12.17 5.65
C PRO A 83 -12.96 13.51 5.80
N SER A 84 -12.08 13.80 4.85
CA SER A 84 -11.36 15.07 4.77
C SER A 84 -11.24 15.50 3.31
N ASP A 85 -11.48 16.79 3.06
CA ASP A 85 -11.35 17.43 1.75
C ASP A 85 -9.91 17.88 1.45
N SER A 86 -8.97 17.66 2.38
CA SER A 86 -7.54 17.94 2.15
C SER A 86 -7.04 17.14 0.95
N LYS A 87 -6.27 17.80 0.07
CA LYS A 87 -5.50 17.15 -1.01
C LYS A 87 -4.12 16.68 -0.55
N GLY A 88 -3.74 16.99 0.69
CA GLY A 88 -2.42 16.72 1.24
C GLY A 88 -1.30 17.59 0.65
N VAL A 89 -0.07 17.15 0.84
CA VAL A 89 1.17 17.82 0.42
C VAL A 89 1.92 16.94 -0.58
N GLY A 90 1.80 17.28 -1.87
CA GLY A 90 2.54 16.56 -2.91
C GLY A 90 2.33 17.12 -4.32
N PRO A 91 2.82 16.40 -5.34
CA PRO A 91 2.80 16.84 -6.74
C PRO A 91 1.40 16.84 -7.36
N VAL A 92 0.46 16.04 -6.85
CA VAL A 92 -0.91 15.99 -7.36
C VAL A 92 -1.74 17.10 -6.71
N LYS A 93 -1.92 18.22 -7.42
CA LYS A 93 -2.70 19.37 -6.94
C LYS A 93 -4.17 19.32 -7.34
N ASP A 94 -4.47 18.63 -8.43
CA ASP A 94 -5.81 18.47 -8.94
C ASP A 94 -5.90 17.13 -9.67
N TYR A 95 -7.02 16.44 -9.52
CA TYR A 95 -7.29 15.20 -10.22
C TYR A 95 -8.77 15.09 -10.59
N GLU A 96 -9.03 15.06 -11.90
CA GLU A 96 -10.35 14.75 -12.43
C GLU A 96 -10.57 13.23 -12.41
N VAL A 97 -11.58 12.78 -11.68
CA VAL A 97 -11.94 11.37 -11.61
C VAL A 97 -12.53 10.93 -12.95
N LYS A 98 -11.79 10.07 -13.65
CA LYS A 98 -12.19 9.49 -14.94
C LYS A 98 -13.20 8.35 -14.75
N PRO A 99 -13.97 7.99 -15.81
CA PRO A 99 -14.78 6.78 -15.81
C PRO A 99 -13.94 5.56 -15.42
N PHE A 100 -14.54 4.64 -14.66
CA PHE A 100 -13.83 3.49 -14.15
C PHE A 100 -13.17 2.66 -15.25
N ASN A 101 -11.92 2.26 -15.02
CA ASN A 101 -11.12 1.45 -15.93
C ASN A 101 -10.65 0.17 -15.23
N ALA A 102 -11.22 -0.97 -15.62
CA ALA A 102 -10.92 -2.26 -15.03
C ALA A 102 -9.47 -2.73 -15.27
N ASP A 103 -8.87 -2.41 -16.43
CA ASP A 103 -7.49 -2.81 -16.73
C ASP A 103 -6.50 -2.00 -15.88
N LEU A 104 -6.80 -0.72 -15.67
CA LEU A 104 -6.02 0.15 -14.79
C LEU A 104 -6.13 -0.30 -13.33
N ALA A 105 -7.32 -0.69 -12.88
CA ALA A 105 -7.54 -1.26 -11.55
C ALA A 105 -6.78 -2.59 -11.37
N ALA A 106 -6.75 -3.46 -12.37
CA ALA A 106 -5.97 -4.70 -12.35
C ALA A 106 -4.46 -4.42 -12.26
N LYS A 107 -3.96 -3.39 -12.96
CA LYS A 107 -2.58 -2.91 -12.78
C LYS A 107 -2.34 -2.42 -11.35
N GLY A 108 -3.29 -1.67 -10.79
CA GLY A 108 -3.26 -1.21 -9.41
C GLY A 108 -3.19 -2.35 -8.40
N GLU A 109 -3.93 -3.43 -8.61
CA GLU A 109 -3.91 -4.62 -7.75
C GLU A 109 -2.54 -5.29 -7.72
N MET A 110 -1.88 -5.41 -8.88
CA MET A 110 -0.52 -5.95 -8.97
C MET A 110 0.50 -5.05 -8.25
N LEU A 111 0.38 -3.74 -8.42
CA LEU A 111 1.22 -2.75 -7.72
C LEU A 111 0.98 -2.80 -6.21
N PHE A 112 -0.28 -2.88 -5.78
CA PHE A 112 -0.65 -3.03 -4.37
C PHE A 112 -0.01 -4.28 -3.78
N THR A 113 -0.12 -5.42 -4.45
CA THR A 113 0.43 -6.70 -4.01
C THR A 113 1.96 -6.65 -3.88
N SER A 114 2.65 -6.00 -4.81
CA SER A 114 4.11 -5.96 -4.85
C SER A 114 4.72 -4.88 -3.94
N LYS A 115 4.06 -3.73 -3.78
CA LYS A 115 4.63 -2.56 -3.09
C LYS A 115 3.93 -2.22 -1.76
N CYS A 116 2.63 -2.48 -1.61
CA CYS A 116 1.84 -2.00 -0.47
C CYS A 116 1.47 -3.11 0.52
N ALA A 117 1.27 -4.34 0.04
CA ALA A 117 0.78 -5.48 0.82
C ALA A 117 1.80 -6.00 1.86
N VAL A 118 3.04 -5.52 1.86
CA VAL A 118 3.97 -5.77 2.99
C VAL A 118 3.45 -5.10 4.26
N CYS A 119 2.85 -3.92 4.14
CA CYS A 119 2.45 -3.10 5.29
C CYS A 119 0.93 -3.01 5.49
N HIS A 120 0.14 -3.15 4.43
CA HIS A 120 -1.31 -2.94 4.46
C HIS A 120 -2.12 -4.19 4.17
N ARG A 121 -3.32 -4.25 4.74
CA ARG A 121 -4.42 -5.11 4.33
C ARG A 121 -5.61 -4.23 3.98
N LEU A 122 -6.61 -4.79 3.31
CA LEU A 122 -7.82 -4.06 2.99
C LEU A 122 -8.69 -3.89 4.24
N ASP A 123 -8.89 -4.96 5.00
CA ASP A 123 -9.90 -5.07 6.06
C ASP A 123 -9.35 -4.99 7.49
N THR A 124 -8.05 -5.25 7.67
CA THR A 124 -7.43 -5.29 9.01
C THR A 124 -6.19 -4.40 9.12
N LYS A 125 -5.90 -3.98 10.35
CA LYS A 125 -4.61 -3.40 10.71
C LYS A 125 -3.50 -4.44 10.55
N LEU A 126 -2.34 -4.01 10.05
CA LEU A 126 -1.10 -4.78 10.04
C LEU A 126 0.05 -3.91 10.57
N ILE A 127 0.86 -3.33 9.68
CA ILE A 127 1.85 -2.31 10.02
C ILE A 127 1.22 -0.94 9.79
N GLY A 128 0.55 -0.77 8.64
CA GLY A 128 -0.27 0.39 8.33
C GLY A 128 -1.78 0.16 8.58
N PRO A 129 -2.59 1.21 8.39
CA PRO A 129 -4.05 1.14 8.48
C PRO A 129 -4.68 0.19 7.46
N PRO A 130 -5.89 -0.33 7.76
CA PRO A 130 -6.74 -0.94 6.74
C PRO A 130 -7.09 0.09 5.66
N LEU A 131 -7.12 -0.35 4.40
CA LEU A 131 -7.31 0.53 3.24
C LEU A 131 -8.70 0.45 2.60
N GLN A 132 -9.56 -0.46 3.03
CA GLN A 132 -10.95 -0.48 2.60
C GLN A 132 -11.66 0.81 3.05
N GLY A 133 -12.49 1.37 2.16
CA GLY A 133 -13.18 2.65 2.30
C GLY A 133 -12.27 3.87 2.24
N VAL A 134 -11.00 3.73 1.81
CA VAL A 134 -10.08 4.88 1.76
C VAL A 134 -10.57 5.94 0.78
N THR A 135 -11.23 5.57 -0.32
CA THR A 135 -11.77 6.52 -1.29
C THR A 135 -12.99 7.29 -0.77
N GLU A 136 -13.64 6.79 0.28
CA GLU A 136 -14.73 7.49 0.97
C GLU A 136 -14.19 8.47 2.03
N ARG A 137 -12.99 8.19 2.57
CA ARG A 137 -12.37 8.98 3.62
C ARG A 137 -11.45 10.07 3.09
N ARG A 138 -10.87 9.90 1.90
CA ARG A 138 -9.79 10.76 1.39
C ARG A 138 -10.01 11.11 -0.07
N THR A 139 -9.59 12.31 -0.43
CA THR A 139 -9.58 12.77 -1.82
C THR A 139 -8.62 11.92 -2.68
N PRO A 140 -8.84 11.83 -3.99
CA PRO A 140 -7.93 11.15 -4.92
C PRO A 140 -6.50 11.71 -4.83
N GLU A 141 -6.38 13.03 -4.74
CA GLU A 141 -5.10 13.73 -4.62
C GLU A 141 -4.37 13.35 -3.33
N TRP A 142 -5.08 13.28 -2.21
CA TRP A 142 -4.46 12.88 -0.94
C TRP A 142 -3.94 11.45 -0.99
N ILE A 143 -4.72 10.52 -1.56
CA ILE A 143 -4.31 9.11 -1.70
C ILE A 143 -3.06 9.00 -2.56
N MET A 144 -3.03 9.67 -3.71
CA MET A 144 -1.86 9.64 -4.59
C MET A 144 -0.66 10.37 -3.98
N ASN A 145 -0.85 11.51 -3.32
CA ASN A 145 0.22 12.23 -2.65
C ASN A 145 0.80 11.44 -1.47
N MET A 146 -0.02 10.67 -0.74
CA MET A 146 0.47 9.77 0.29
C MET A 146 1.35 8.66 -0.30
N ALA A 147 1.01 8.13 -1.48
CA ALA A 147 1.80 7.12 -2.16
C ALA A 147 3.11 7.69 -2.76
N LEU A 148 3.06 8.89 -3.32
CA LEU A 148 4.16 9.53 -4.04
C LEU A 148 5.13 10.31 -3.14
N ASN A 149 4.65 10.81 -2.00
CA ASN A 149 5.41 11.72 -1.13
C ASN A 149 5.13 11.44 0.37
N PRO A 150 5.23 10.19 0.84
CA PRO A 150 4.80 9.83 2.19
C PRO A 150 5.60 10.56 3.27
N MET A 151 6.89 10.84 3.04
CA MET A 151 7.76 11.49 4.03
C MET A 151 7.29 12.91 4.37
N GLU A 152 7.03 13.74 3.36
CA GLU A 152 6.56 15.11 3.58
C GLU A 152 5.09 15.13 4.02
N MET A 153 4.25 14.22 3.50
CA MET A 153 2.89 14.04 4.00
C MET A 153 2.90 13.82 5.52
N GLN A 154 3.68 12.85 6.01
CA GLN A 154 3.79 12.56 7.45
C GLN A 154 4.41 13.70 8.27
N LYS A 155 5.16 14.60 7.63
CA LYS A 155 5.77 15.77 8.28
C LYS A 155 4.86 17.00 8.29
N SER A 156 3.90 17.10 7.37
CA SER A 156 3.16 18.35 7.13
C SER A 156 1.64 18.20 7.11
N ASP A 157 1.10 17.13 6.54
CA ASP A 157 -0.36 16.89 6.50
C ASP A 157 -0.87 16.42 7.90
N PRO A 158 -1.88 17.09 8.49
CA PRO A 158 -2.37 16.75 9.83
C PRO A 158 -2.89 15.33 9.97
N VAL A 159 -3.51 14.79 8.92
CA VAL A 159 -4.05 13.42 8.93
C VAL A 159 -2.93 12.40 8.84
N ALA A 160 -1.97 12.60 7.94
CA ALA A 160 -0.81 11.72 7.82
C ALA A 160 0.05 11.72 9.09
N LYS A 161 0.19 12.87 9.77
CA LYS A 161 0.80 12.95 11.11
C LYS A 161 0.06 12.10 12.14
N ALA A 162 -1.26 12.28 12.23
CA ALA A 162 -2.08 11.52 13.17
C ALA A 162 -2.03 10.00 12.88
N LEU A 163 -1.96 9.61 11.60
CA LEU A 163 -1.72 8.23 11.21
C LEU A 163 -0.32 7.74 11.64
N LEU A 164 0.73 8.53 11.43
CA LEU A 164 2.06 8.16 11.91
C LEU A 164 2.09 8.02 13.44
N ASP A 165 1.40 8.90 14.16
CA ASP A 165 1.27 8.82 15.61
C ASP A 165 0.49 7.60 16.07
N GLU A 166 -0.50 7.13 15.33
CA GLU A 166 -1.26 5.92 15.69
C GLU A 166 -0.51 4.61 15.34
N TYR A 167 0.16 4.59 14.18
CA TYR A 167 0.78 3.37 13.63
C TYR A 167 2.28 3.23 13.94
N LYS A 168 2.92 4.31 14.41
CA LYS A 168 4.32 4.38 14.88
C LYS A 168 5.40 3.90 13.90
N THR A 169 5.02 3.59 12.68
CA THR A 169 5.93 3.13 11.62
C THR A 169 5.78 4.08 10.44
N PRO A 170 6.86 4.77 10.01
CA PRO A 170 6.77 5.68 8.89
C PRO A 170 6.54 4.93 7.58
N MET A 171 5.64 5.45 6.75
CA MET A 171 5.54 5.02 5.35
C MET A 171 6.72 5.59 4.58
N THR A 172 7.48 4.74 3.89
CA THR A 172 8.64 5.14 3.09
C THR A 172 8.25 5.42 1.64
N ASP A 173 9.05 6.21 0.94
CA ASP A 173 8.91 6.34 -0.52
C ASP A 173 9.23 4.99 -1.20
N LEU A 174 8.33 4.56 -2.09
CA LEU A 174 8.39 3.29 -2.84
C LEU A 174 8.79 3.49 -4.30
N GLY A 175 9.22 4.71 -4.67
CA GLY A 175 9.62 5.09 -6.02
C GLY A 175 8.49 4.89 -7.03
N LEU A 176 7.27 5.29 -6.65
CA LEU A 176 6.10 5.20 -7.52
C LEU A 176 6.10 6.35 -8.53
N THR A 177 5.71 6.07 -9.76
CA THR A 177 5.35 7.14 -10.71
C THR A 177 3.91 7.59 -10.49
N GLN A 178 3.55 8.76 -11.01
CA GLN A 178 2.18 9.27 -10.90
C GLN A 178 1.17 8.33 -11.56
N GLU A 179 1.53 7.67 -12.67
CA GLU A 179 0.67 6.69 -13.35
C GLU A 179 0.51 5.40 -12.55
N GLU A 180 1.53 5.01 -11.77
CA GLU A 180 1.42 3.89 -10.83
C GLU A 180 0.52 4.24 -9.64
N ALA A 181 0.63 5.47 -9.12
CA ALA A 181 -0.25 5.98 -8.07
C ALA A 181 -1.72 6.07 -8.54
N GLU A 182 -1.95 6.51 -9.78
CA GLU A 182 -3.28 6.52 -10.40
C GLU A 182 -3.84 5.10 -10.54
N ALA A 183 -3.02 4.13 -10.95
CA ALA A 183 -3.43 2.73 -11.02
C ALA A 183 -3.83 2.17 -9.64
N ILE A 184 -3.04 2.45 -8.60
CA ILE A 184 -3.34 2.05 -7.22
C ILE A 184 -4.63 2.70 -6.73
N TYR A 185 -4.84 3.99 -7.02
CA TYR A 185 -6.09 4.68 -6.69
C TYR A 185 -7.30 4.02 -7.38
N GLU A 186 -7.17 3.65 -8.65
CA GLU A 186 -8.23 2.95 -9.40
C GLU A 186 -8.55 1.57 -8.79
N TYR A 187 -7.55 0.87 -8.27
CA TYR A 187 -7.76 -0.36 -7.50
C TYR A 187 -8.55 -0.10 -6.20
N PHE A 188 -8.24 0.96 -5.47
CA PHE A 188 -9.00 1.32 -4.28
C PHE A 188 -10.46 1.67 -4.61
N ARG A 189 -10.71 2.38 -5.71
CA ARG A 189 -12.08 2.59 -6.22
C ARG A 189 -12.81 1.28 -6.49
N GLN A 190 -12.13 0.29 -7.07
CA GLN A 190 -12.71 -1.04 -7.30
C GLN A 190 -13.08 -1.74 -5.99
N VAL A 191 -12.20 -1.70 -4.99
CA VAL A 191 -12.40 -2.32 -3.67
C VAL A 191 -13.55 -1.65 -2.92
N ASP A 192 -13.62 -0.33 -2.98
CA ASP A 192 -14.59 0.48 -2.24
C ASP A 192 -15.94 0.61 -2.97
N GLY A 193 -16.04 0.08 -4.21
CA GLY A 193 -17.25 0.14 -5.02
C GLY A 193 -17.50 1.51 -5.67
N ALA A 194 -16.53 2.42 -5.62
CA ALA A 194 -16.55 3.74 -6.24
C ALA A 194 -16.21 3.69 -7.74
N LYS A 195 -16.91 2.82 -8.49
CA LYS A 195 -16.73 2.63 -9.94
C LYS A 195 -17.47 3.73 -10.71
#